data_AF-A0AAW2R2M8-F1
#
_entry.id   AF-A0AAW2R2M8-F1
#
_cell.length_a   1.000
_cell.length_b   1.000
_cell.length_c   1.000
_cell.angle_alpha   90.00
_cell.angle_beta   90.00
_cell.angle_gamma   90.00
#
_symmetry.space_group_name_H-M   'P 1'
#
loop_
_entity.id
_entity.type
_entity.pdbx_description
1 polymer ?
#
loop_
_entity_poly.entity_id
_entity_poly.type
_entity_poly.pdbx_seq_one_letter_code
_entity_poly.pdbx_strand_id
1 'polypeptide(L)'
;MTMGWISYPKDDAHVDDNSRITSNGDENCGKLSNGNCGKYEKNETLLREAALEAANSAHAPYSGCPSGVALMDCEGNLYKGSYVESAAYNPSFGPVQAALVAYVARGGGGYERIVAAALVEKEGGKVRQADTARLLLKAVSPKCEFSVFYCH
;
A
#
# COMPACT_ATOMS: atom_id res chain seq x y z
N MET A 1 2.51 17.85 -20.38
CA MET A 1 2.86 16.41 -20.37
C MET A 1 1.74 15.70 -19.65
N THR A 2 0.94 14.90 -20.37
CA THR A 2 -0.14 14.11 -19.76
C THR A 2 0.48 13.04 -18.87
N MET A 3 0.16 13.04 -17.57
CA MET A 3 0.45 11.90 -16.68
C MET A 3 -0.24 10.68 -17.29
N GLY A 4 0.55 9.71 -17.76
CA GLY A 4 0.02 8.44 -18.22
C GLY A 4 -0.49 7.65 -17.04
N TRP A 5 -1.77 7.31 -17.05
CA TRP A 5 -2.37 6.41 -16.07
C TRP A 5 -1.80 5.01 -16.29
N ILE A 6 -1.26 4.40 -15.25
CA ILE A 6 -0.90 2.99 -15.28
C ILE A 6 -2.17 2.17 -15.03
N SER A 7 -2.34 1.09 -15.79
CA SER A 7 -3.44 0.15 -15.65
C SER A 7 -2.90 -1.29 -15.62
N TYR A 8 -3.63 -2.18 -14.97
CA TYR A 8 -3.39 -3.61 -15.14
C TYR A 8 -3.80 -4.09 -16.54
N PRO A 9 -3.22 -5.18 -17.05
CA PRO A 9 -3.85 -5.95 -18.12
C PRO A 9 -5.26 -6.39 -17.66
N LYS A 10 -6.23 -6.36 -18.57
CA LYS A 10 -7.62 -6.75 -18.25
C LYS A 10 -7.67 -8.25 -17.96
N ASP A 11 -7.94 -8.61 -16.71
CA ASP A 11 -8.37 -9.95 -16.32
C ASP A 11 -9.85 -9.89 -15.96
N ASP A 12 -10.67 -10.73 -16.59
CA ASP A 12 -12.12 -10.80 -16.43
C ASP A 12 -12.48 -11.43 -15.08
N ALA A 13 -12.79 -10.61 -14.07
CA ALA A 13 -13.40 -11.07 -12.82
C ALA A 13 -14.58 -10.17 -12.44
N HIS A 14 -15.79 -10.71 -12.54
CA HIS A 14 -17.01 -10.11 -12.03
C HIS A 14 -16.95 -10.06 -10.49
N VAL A 15 -17.21 -8.88 -9.91
CA VAL A 15 -17.40 -8.68 -8.47
C VAL A 15 -18.86 -8.36 -8.23
N ASP A 16 -19.56 -9.27 -7.55
CA ASP A 16 -20.92 -9.06 -7.04
C ASP A 16 -20.86 -8.26 -5.73
N ASP A 17 -21.51 -7.09 -5.72
CA ASP A 17 -21.66 -6.22 -4.55
C ASP A 17 -22.94 -6.57 -3.78
N ASN A 18 -22.80 -7.28 -2.67
CA ASN A 18 -23.74 -7.18 -1.55
C ASN A 18 -23.24 -7.92 -0.29
N SER A 19 -22.91 -7.17 0.77
CA SER A 19 -23.63 -7.29 2.05
C SER A 19 -23.06 -6.38 3.14
N ARG A 20 -23.98 -5.64 3.76
CA ARG A 20 -23.80 -4.94 5.04
C ARG A 20 -23.51 -5.96 6.15
N ILE A 21 -22.59 -5.66 7.06
CA ILE A 21 -22.60 -6.24 8.41
C ILE A 21 -22.38 -5.15 9.46
N THR A 22 -23.36 -5.07 10.38
CA THR A 22 -23.33 -4.36 11.66
C THR A 22 -22.78 -5.27 12.76
N SER A 23 -22.11 -4.72 13.77
CA SER A 23 -22.48 -4.83 15.20
C SER A 23 -21.33 -4.57 16.19
N ASN A 24 -21.76 -4.13 17.37
CA ASN A 24 -21.06 -3.64 18.56
C ASN A 24 -20.15 -4.65 19.28
N GLY A 25 -19.27 -4.15 20.15
CA GLY A 25 -18.84 -4.88 21.35
C GLY A 25 -17.34 -4.83 21.63
N ASP A 26 -16.99 -4.30 22.82
CA ASP A 26 -15.66 -4.16 23.39
C ASP A 26 -14.93 -5.49 23.63
N GLU A 27 -13.62 -5.55 23.36
CA GLU A 27 -12.67 -6.36 24.15
C GLU A 27 -11.18 -6.14 23.78
N ASN A 28 -10.46 -5.54 24.74
CA ASN A 28 -9.06 -5.76 25.12
C ASN A 28 -8.01 -6.02 24.01
N CYS A 29 -7.39 -4.94 23.50
CA CYS A 29 -6.24 -4.95 22.60
C CYS A 29 -4.93 -5.34 23.34
N GLY A 30 -4.90 -6.53 23.92
CA GLY A 30 -3.71 -7.10 24.55
C GLY A 30 -3.10 -8.17 23.64
N LYS A 31 -1.98 -7.85 22.97
CA LYS A 31 -1.13 -8.69 22.08
C LYS A 31 -1.36 -8.52 20.57
N LEU A 32 -1.15 -7.31 20.05
CA LEU A 32 -0.89 -7.14 18.62
C LEU A 32 0.59 -7.37 18.35
N SER A 33 0.97 -8.59 17.98
CA SER A 33 2.26 -8.86 17.35
C SER A 33 2.04 -9.45 15.98
N ASN A 34 1.58 -8.60 15.05
CA ASN A 34 1.79 -8.80 13.63
C ASN A 34 1.14 -10.09 13.07
N GLY A 35 -0.17 -10.24 13.29
CA GLY A 35 -0.94 -11.39 12.81
C GLY A 35 -2.28 -11.54 13.51
N ASN A 36 -3.32 -11.10 12.81
CA ASN A 36 -4.76 -11.22 13.04
C ASN A 36 -5.33 -10.69 14.39
N CYS A 37 -5.68 -9.40 14.42
CA CYS A 37 -6.93 -9.03 15.10
C CYS A 37 -8.02 -9.68 14.24
N GLY A 38 -8.80 -10.62 14.77
CA GLY A 38 -9.77 -11.45 14.03
C GLY A 38 -10.94 -10.71 13.36
N LYS A 39 -10.69 -9.51 12.80
CA LYS A 39 -11.64 -8.61 12.15
C LYS A 39 -11.23 -8.25 10.72
N TYR A 40 -10.04 -8.62 10.24
CA TYR A 40 -9.57 -8.34 8.89
C TYR A 40 -9.70 -9.57 7.98
N GLU A 41 -10.53 -9.47 6.94
CA GLU A 41 -10.50 -10.40 5.81
C GLU A 41 -9.48 -9.91 4.79
N LYS A 42 -8.54 -10.79 4.42
CA LYS A 42 -7.52 -10.48 3.42
C LYS A 42 -8.14 -10.14 2.07
N ASN A 43 -8.30 -8.85 1.81
CA ASN A 43 -8.76 -8.34 0.53
C ASN A 43 -7.57 -7.83 -0.30
N GLU A 44 -6.89 -8.79 -0.95
CA GLU A 44 -5.75 -8.51 -1.83
C GLU A 44 -6.14 -7.59 -2.99
N THR A 45 -7.36 -7.74 -3.53
CA THR A 45 -7.90 -6.89 -4.59
C THR A 45 -7.98 -5.43 -4.15
N LEU A 46 -8.55 -5.16 -2.97
CA LEU A 46 -8.68 -3.82 -2.41
C LEU A 46 -7.31 -3.17 -2.13
N LEU A 47 -6.35 -3.95 -1.62
CA LEU A 47 -4.95 -3.50 -1.45
C LEU A 47 -4.28 -3.17 -2.78
N ARG A 48 -4.46 -4.04 -3.78
CA ARG A 48 -3.91 -3.88 -5.14
C ARG A 48 -4.48 -2.65 -5.85
N GLU A 49 -5.78 -2.41 -5.73
CA GLU A 49 -6.46 -1.23 -6.28
C GLU A 49 -6.01 0.06 -5.61
N ALA A 50 -5.93 0.07 -4.28
CA ALA A 50 -5.47 1.23 -3.52
C ALA A 50 -4.01 1.59 -3.84
N ALA A 51 -3.14 0.58 -4.00
CA ALA A 51 -1.76 0.80 -4.42
C ALA A 51 -1.66 1.30 -5.87
N LEU A 52 -2.54 0.85 -6.77
CA LEU A 52 -2.62 1.35 -8.14
C LEU A 52 -3.07 2.81 -8.17
N GLU A 53 -4.09 3.18 -7.37
CA GLU A 53 -4.54 4.56 -7.24
C GLU A 53 -3.40 5.48 -6.73
N ALA A 54 -2.61 4.99 -5.78
CA ALA A 54 -1.40 5.68 -5.32
C ALA A 54 -0.35 5.81 -6.43
N ALA A 55 -0.13 4.76 -7.23
CA ALA A 55 0.82 4.82 -8.36
C ALA A 55 0.36 5.82 -9.43
N ASN A 56 -0.94 5.88 -9.71
CA ASN A 56 -1.54 6.82 -10.67
C ASN A 56 -1.50 8.28 -10.21
N SER A 57 -1.33 8.53 -8.92
CA SER A 57 -1.15 9.87 -8.36
C SER A 57 0.33 10.24 -8.13
N ALA A 58 1.27 9.34 -8.46
CA ALA A 58 2.69 9.57 -8.24
C ALA A 58 3.26 10.67 -9.14
N HIS A 59 4.19 11.44 -8.60
CA HIS A 59 4.92 12.45 -9.33
C HIS A 59 6.29 11.90 -9.74
N ALA A 60 6.40 11.31 -10.93
CA ALA A 60 7.65 10.70 -11.41
C ALA A 60 8.09 11.17 -12.82
N PRO A 61 8.27 12.49 -13.04
CA PRO A 61 8.56 13.02 -14.38
C PRO A 61 9.98 12.73 -14.87
N TYR A 62 10.93 12.36 -13.99
CA TYR A 62 12.34 12.19 -14.37
C TYR A 62 12.66 10.74 -14.72
N SER A 63 12.25 9.78 -13.88
CA SER A 63 12.46 8.37 -14.18
C SER A 63 11.39 7.79 -15.10
N GLY A 64 10.18 8.38 -15.12
CA GLY A 64 9.01 7.77 -15.76
C GLY A 64 8.59 6.45 -15.11
N CYS A 65 8.86 6.29 -13.80
CA CYS A 65 8.56 5.09 -13.01
C CYS A 65 7.58 5.44 -11.87
N PRO A 66 6.28 5.65 -12.16
CA PRO A 66 5.29 5.85 -11.12
C PRO A 66 5.18 4.59 -10.26
N SER A 67 5.00 4.78 -8.96
CA SER A 67 4.81 3.69 -8.01
C SER A 67 4.00 4.15 -6.81
N GLY A 68 3.31 3.20 -6.19
CA GLY A 68 2.40 3.45 -5.09
C GLY A 68 2.34 2.27 -4.14
N VAL A 69 2.15 2.56 -2.85
CA VAL A 69 2.03 1.56 -1.79
C VAL A 69 0.70 1.76 -1.08
N ALA A 70 0.04 0.66 -0.77
CA ALA A 70 -1.06 0.62 0.19
C ALA A 70 -0.65 -0.23 1.40
N LEU A 71 -0.96 0.25 2.59
CA LEU A 71 -0.83 -0.44 3.87
C LEU A 71 -2.21 -0.72 4.42
N MET A 72 -2.33 -1.80 5.17
CA MET A 72 -3.55 -2.22 5.82
C MET A 72 -3.29 -2.55 7.27
N ASP A 73 -4.10 -1.97 8.15
CA ASP A 73 -4.02 -2.28 9.58
C ASP A 73 -4.92 -3.48 9.96
N CYS A 74 -4.79 -3.90 11.21
CA CYS A 74 -5.55 -5.00 11.79
C CYS A 74 -7.07 -4.72 11.95
N GLU A 75 -7.53 -3.50 11.68
CA GLU A 75 -8.95 -3.13 11.63
C GLU A 75 -9.47 -3.06 10.18
N GLY A 76 -8.61 -3.30 9.18
CA GLY A 76 -8.95 -3.23 7.76
C GLY A 76 -8.85 -1.82 7.16
N ASN A 77 -8.35 -0.83 7.91
CA ASN A 77 -8.16 0.52 7.38
C ASN A 77 -7.00 0.54 6.37
N LEU A 78 -7.23 1.19 5.23
CA LEU A 78 -6.22 1.40 4.19
C LEU A 78 -5.50 2.74 4.30
N TYR A 79 -4.19 2.74 4.03
CA TYR A 79 -3.35 3.92 3.98
C TYR A 79 -2.47 3.89 2.74
N LYS A 80 -2.55 4.93 1.91
CA LYS A 80 -1.90 5.01 0.60
C LYS A 80 -0.71 5.96 0.61
N GLY A 81 0.30 5.65 -0.17
CA GLY A 81 1.47 6.50 -0.38
C GLY A 81 1.97 6.43 -1.81
N SER A 82 2.10 7.60 -2.43
CA SER A 82 2.55 7.75 -3.82
C SER A 82 4.03 8.13 -3.85
N TYR A 83 4.74 7.66 -4.86
CA TYR A 83 6.12 8.08 -5.11
C TYR A 83 6.17 9.54 -5.57
N VAL A 84 7.10 10.32 -5.00
CA VAL A 84 7.31 11.73 -5.36
C VAL A 84 8.78 11.95 -5.65
N GLU A 85 9.08 12.21 -6.92
CA GLU A 85 10.43 12.53 -7.35
C GLU A 85 10.77 13.99 -7.12
N SER A 86 12.04 14.22 -6.80
CA SER A 86 12.64 15.54 -6.82
C SER A 86 13.60 15.68 -7.99
N ALA A 87 13.69 16.89 -8.55
CA ALA A 87 14.70 17.26 -9.55
C ALA A 87 16.14 17.03 -9.05
N ALA A 88 16.35 17.10 -7.73
CA ALA A 88 17.65 16.87 -7.10
C ALA A 88 17.95 15.38 -6.83
N TYR A 89 17.06 14.47 -7.26
CA TYR A 89 17.06 13.02 -7.04
C TYR A 89 17.02 12.59 -5.57
N ASN A 90 18.02 12.92 -4.78
CA ASN A 90 18.18 12.46 -3.39
C ASN A 90 16.99 12.82 -2.46
N PRO A 91 16.33 13.99 -2.56
CA PRO A 91 15.17 14.28 -1.72
C PRO A 91 13.86 13.72 -2.32
N SER A 92 13.93 12.72 -3.20
CA SER A 92 12.74 11.98 -3.62
C SER A 92 12.17 11.19 -2.43
N PHE A 93 10.84 11.12 -2.37
CA PHE A 93 10.12 10.53 -1.26
C PHE A 93 9.47 9.22 -1.69
N GLY A 94 9.88 8.13 -1.04
CA GLY A 94 9.47 6.77 -1.42
C GLY A 94 8.00 6.48 -1.09
N PRO A 95 7.33 5.61 -1.86
CA PRO A 95 5.91 5.33 -1.68
C PRO A 95 5.60 4.69 -0.32
N VAL A 96 6.48 3.84 0.23
CA VAL A 96 6.31 3.28 1.58
C VAL A 96 6.39 4.36 2.65
N GLN A 97 7.31 5.31 2.52
CA GLN A 97 7.44 6.41 3.48
C GLN A 97 6.19 7.29 3.47
N ALA A 98 5.66 7.59 2.28
CA ALA A 98 4.40 8.31 2.14
C ALA A 98 3.22 7.56 2.77
N ALA A 99 3.13 6.24 2.59
CA ALA A 99 2.07 5.43 3.18
C ALA A 99 2.17 5.37 4.72
N LEU A 100 3.40 5.29 5.26
CA LEU A 100 3.65 5.37 6.70
C LEU A 100 3.30 6.75 7.28
N VAL A 101 3.58 7.84 6.56
CA VAL A 101 3.14 9.18 6.95
C VAL A 101 1.62 9.24 7.00
N ALA A 102 0.93 8.73 5.97
CA ALA A 102 -0.54 8.68 5.97
C ALA A 102 -1.11 7.84 7.11
N TYR A 103 -0.45 6.71 7.43
CA TYR A 103 -0.79 5.85 8.56
C TYR A 103 -0.70 6.59 9.89
N VAL A 104 0.44 7.25 10.16
CA VAL A 104 0.63 8.02 11.40
C VAL A 104 -0.32 9.21 11.48
N ALA A 105 -0.45 9.98 10.40
CA ALA A 105 -1.28 11.19 10.36
C ALA A 105 -2.77 10.90 10.59
N ARG A 106 -3.22 9.69 10.24
CA ARG A 106 -4.60 9.23 10.45
C ARG A 106 -4.79 8.40 11.72
N GLY A 107 -3.81 8.39 12.61
CA GLY A 107 -3.92 7.76 13.93
C GLY A 107 -3.82 6.23 13.92
N GLY A 108 -3.11 5.64 12.95
CA GLY A 108 -3.00 4.19 12.79
C GLY A 108 -2.40 3.44 13.98
N GLY A 109 -1.69 4.13 14.88
CA GLY A 109 -1.09 3.55 16.09
C GLY A 109 0.33 3.03 15.86
N GLY A 110 0.69 1.95 16.56
CA GLY A 110 2.01 1.31 16.44
C GLY A 110 2.12 0.42 15.19
N TYR A 111 3.31 0.39 14.58
CA TYR A 111 3.55 -0.31 13.32
C TYR A 111 3.29 -1.82 13.36
N GLU A 112 3.26 -2.43 14.54
CA GLU A 112 2.85 -3.82 14.76
C GLU A 112 1.40 -4.12 14.35
N ARG A 113 0.59 -3.07 14.15
CA ARG A 113 -0.79 -3.16 13.65
C ARG A 113 -0.87 -3.26 12.13
N ILE A 114 0.20 -2.97 11.40
CA ILE A 114 0.24 -3.09 9.94
C ILE A 114 0.37 -4.58 9.60
N VAL A 115 -0.67 -5.16 9.00
CA VAL A 115 -0.78 -6.61 8.75
C VAL A 115 -0.52 -6.99 7.29
N ALA A 116 -0.78 -6.07 6.35
CA ALA A 116 -0.57 -6.31 4.94
C ALA A 116 -0.17 -5.04 4.19
N ALA A 117 0.57 -5.22 3.11
CA ALA A 117 1.02 -4.16 2.22
C ALA A 117 1.03 -4.63 0.77
N ALA A 118 0.72 -3.72 -0.15
CA ALA A 118 0.83 -3.92 -1.58
C ALA A 118 1.66 -2.79 -2.19
N LEU A 119 2.62 -3.13 -3.05
CA LEU A 119 3.33 -2.21 -3.91
C LEU A 119 2.86 -2.40 -5.35
N VAL A 120 2.63 -1.29 -6.04
CA VAL A 120 2.43 -1.23 -7.48
C VAL A 120 3.54 -0.38 -8.07
N GLU A 121 4.27 -0.94 -9.05
CA GLU A 121 5.30 -0.21 -9.79
C GLU A 121 5.31 -0.60 -11.27
N LYS A 122 5.90 0.27 -12.11
CA LYS A 122 6.02 0.01 -13.54
C LYS A 122 6.95 -1.17 -13.83
N GLU A 123 6.52 -2.10 -14.67
CA GLU A 123 7.35 -3.21 -15.12
C GLU A 123 8.55 -2.70 -15.94
N GLY A 124 9.74 -3.23 -15.68
CA GLY A 124 10.97 -2.81 -16.37
C GLY A 124 11.36 -1.35 -16.13
N GLY A 125 10.82 -0.71 -15.08
CA GLY A 125 11.15 0.65 -14.71
C GLY A 125 12.64 0.83 -14.37
N LYS A 126 13.19 1.99 -14.74
CA LYS A 126 14.58 2.38 -14.40
C LYS A 126 14.81 2.50 -12.89
N VAL A 127 13.75 2.84 -12.15
CA VAL A 127 13.73 2.91 -10.69
C VAL A 127 12.77 1.84 -10.18
N ARG A 128 13.25 1.03 -9.24
CA ARG A 128 12.48 -0.04 -8.60
C ARG A 128 12.44 0.17 -7.10
N GLN A 129 11.25 0.04 -6.52
CA GLN A 129 10.99 0.28 -5.10
C GLN A 129 10.87 -1.03 -4.31
N ALA A 130 10.66 -2.17 -4.99
CA ALA A 130 10.35 -3.45 -4.36
C ALA A 130 11.33 -3.89 -3.25
N ASP A 131 12.64 -3.81 -3.47
CA ASP A 131 13.64 -4.27 -2.50
C ASP A 131 13.73 -3.33 -1.29
N THR A 132 13.73 -2.03 -1.53
CA THR A 132 13.70 -1.01 -0.46
C THR A 132 12.42 -1.11 0.35
N ALA A 133 11.28 -1.31 -0.31
CA ALA A 133 9.99 -1.50 0.35
C ALA A 133 10.00 -2.74 1.24
N ARG A 134 10.50 -3.88 0.73
CA ARG A 134 10.62 -5.12 1.48
C ARG A 134 11.52 -4.95 2.70
N LEU A 135 12.67 -4.29 2.54
CA LEU A 135 13.60 -4.04 3.64
C LEU A 135 12.96 -3.18 4.73
N LEU A 136 12.32 -2.08 4.34
CA LEU A 136 11.69 -1.15 5.27
C LEU A 136 10.52 -1.81 6.00
N LEU A 137 9.62 -2.50 5.28
CA LEU A 137 8.49 -3.23 5.88
C LEU A 137 8.97 -4.31 6.84
N LYS A 138 10.03 -5.05 6.49
CA LYS A 138 10.62 -6.04 7.39
C LYS A 138 11.19 -5.43 8.66
N ALA A 139 11.69 -4.19 8.61
CA ALA A 139 12.21 -3.50 9.78
C ALA A 139 11.10 -2.97 10.70
N VAL A 140 10.00 -2.43 10.13
CA VAL A 140 8.92 -1.79 10.92
C VAL A 140 7.82 -2.77 11.32
N SER A 141 7.48 -3.72 10.45
CA SER A 141 6.44 -4.73 10.66
C SER A 141 6.87 -6.08 10.07
N PRO A 142 7.73 -6.86 10.77
CA PRO A 142 8.38 -8.06 10.25
C PRO A 142 7.46 -9.21 9.77
N LYS A 143 6.22 -9.28 10.26
CA LYS A 143 5.23 -10.31 9.89
C LYS A 143 4.12 -9.75 8.97
N CYS A 144 4.24 -8.51 8.52
CA CYS A 144 3.35 -7.94 7.52
C CYS A 144 3.49 -8.74 6.22
N GLU A 145 2.36 -9.16 5.66
CA GLU A 145 2.34 -9.72 4.31
C GLU A 145 2.66 -8.63 3.29
N PHE A 146 3.47 -8.92 2.27
CA PHE A 146 3.87 -7.94 1.27
C PHE A 146 3.82 -8.52 -0.14
N SER A 147 2.93 -7.96 -0.97
CA SER A 147 2.77 -8.30 -2.38
C SER A 147 3.28 -7.18 -3.28
N VAL A 148 3.84 -7.54 -4.44
CA VAL A 148 4.31 -6.61 -5.45
C VAL A 148 3.60 -6.91 -6.76
N PHE A 149 3.01 -5.89 -7.36
CA PHE A 149 2.31 -5.96 -8.64
C PHE A 149 3.00 -5.05 -9.65
N TYR A 150 3.06 -5.54 -10.89
CA TYR A 150 3.64 -4.82 -12.00
C TYR A 150 2.55 -4.41 -12.98
N CYS A 151 2.74 -3.24 -13.59
CA CYS A 151 1.85 -2.73 -14.61
C CYS A 151 2.61 -1.92 -15.65
N HIS A 152 1.97 -1.69 -16.80
CA HIS A 152 2.63 -1.28 -18.05
C HIS A 152 2.47 0.21 -18.34
#